data_AF-A0A6V7IL25-F1
#
_entry.id   AF-A0A6V7IL25-F1
#
_cell.length_a   1.000
_cell.length_b   1.000
_cell.length_c   1.000
_cell.angle_alpha   90.00
_cell.angle_beta   90.00
_cell.angle_gamma   90.00
#
_symmetry.space_group_name_H-M   'P 1'
#
loop_
_entity.id
_entity.type
_entity.pdbx_description
1 polymer ?
#
loop_
_entity_poly.entity_id
_entity_poly.type
_entity_poly.pdbx_seq_one_letter_code
_entity_poly.pdbx_strand_id
1 'polypeptide(L)'
;HRVPNGFEDRALPHFERHSKVPAAKGFVENSFYSGLTPTEFFFHTMGGREGLVDTAVKTAETGYMQRRLVKSLEDLCLHYDMTVRNSTGDIVQIIYGGDALDPTYMEGKDCPVEFKRVLDHVRAKSPYKNEDSLDGPSIVTATAELLASDEYSGLSDEFKGELTVFLKGMSRKITR
;
A
#
# COMPACT_ATOMS: atom_id res chain seq x y z
N HIS A 1 -17.33 -1.87 20.63
CA HIS A 1 -18.23 -2.43 21.66
C HIS A 1 -19.65 -1.91 21.44
N ARG A 2 -20.70 -2.54 22.02
CA ARG A 2 -22.08 -2.00 21.98
C ARG A 2 -22.24 -0.83 22.96
N VAL A 3 -23.34 -0.10 22.88
CA VAL A 3 -23.61 1.05 23.76
C VAL A 3 -23.49 0.64 25.24
N PRO A 4 -22.67 1.36 26.05
CA PRO A 4 -22.48 1.04 27.46
C PRO A 4 -23.73 1.37 28.30
N ASN A 5 -23.76 0.88 29.54
CA ASN A 5 -24.83 1.24 30.47
C ASN A 5 -24.58 2.67 30.98
N GLY A 6 -25.41 3.62 30.56
CA GLY A 6 -25.40 4.99 31.06
C GLY A 6 -26.16 5.17 32.38
N PHE A 7 -26.97 4.19 32.77
CA PHE A 7 -27.74 4.14 34.02
C PHE A 7 -27.44 2.83 34.77
N GLU A 8 -27.89 2.73 36.03
CA GLU A 8 -27.77 1.49 36.84
C GLU A 8 -28.36 0.29 36.07
N ASP A 9 -27.46 -0.61 35.65
CA ASP A 9 -27.74 -1.84 34.91
C ASP A 9 -28.48 -1.73 33.55
N ARG A 10 -28.52 -0.55 32.94
CA ARG A 10 -29.19 -0.34 31.63
C ARG A 10 -28.63 0.84 30.84
N ALA A 11 -28.89 0.86 29.52
CA ALA A 11 -28.45 1.93 28.64
C ALA A 11 -29.35 3.18 28.71
N LEU A 12 -30.68 3.00 28.75
CA LEU A 12 -31.66 4.08 28.87
C LEU A 12 -32.76 3.72 29.90
N PRO A 13 -33.43 4.70 30.52
CA PRO A 13 -34.50 4.46 31.49
C PRO A 13 -35.75 3.80 30.89
N HIS A 14 -35.89 3.85 29.56
CA HIS A 14 -36.98 3.23 28.80
C HIS A 14 -36.87 1.71 28.67
N PHE A 15 -35.75 1.12 29.06
CA PHE A 15 -35.54 -0.33 29.07
C PHE A 15 -35.48 -0.87 30.50
N GLU A 16 -35.86 -2.13 30.65
CA GLU A 16 -35.76 -2.86 31.91
C GLU A 16 -34.29 -3.03 32.37
N ARG A 17 -34.09 -3.12 33.68
CA ARG A 17 -32.77 -3.37 34.27
C ARG A 17 -32.23 -4.71 33.78
N HIS A 18 -30.92 -4.77 33.53
CA HIS A 18 -30.19 -5.92 33.00
C HIS A 18 -30.64 -6.40 31.61
N SER A 19 -31.46 -5.64 30.88
CA SER A 19 -31.91 -6.02 29.54
C SER A 19 -30.75 -6.04 28.54
N LYS A 20 -30.62 -7.15 27.80
CA LYS A 20 -29.60 -7.37 26.77
C LYS A 20 -30.18 -7.48 25.36
N VAL A 21 -31.46 -7.13 25.18
CA VAL A 21 -32.10 -7.16 23.86
C VAL A 21 -31.37 -6.20 22.89
N PRO A 22 -31.34 -6.49 21.57
CA PRO A 22 -30.63 -5.67 20.61
C PRO A 22 -31.00 -4.18 20.68
N ALA A 23 -32.30 -3.86 20.72
CA ALA A 23 -32.79 -2.49 20.83
C ALA A 23 -32.29 -1.76 22.10
N ALA A 24 -32.17 -2.47 23.24
CA ALA A 24 -31.66 -1.89 24.49
C ALA A 24 -30.14 -1.67 24.49
N LYS A 25 -29.42 -2.20 23.49
CA LYS A 25 -27.97 -2.10 23.35
C LYS A 25 -27.52 -1.36 22.09
N GLY A 26 -28.40 -0.51 21.54
CA GLY A 26 -28.07 0.40 20.45
C GLY A 26 -28.24 -0.18 19.05
N PHE A 27 -28.97 -1.27 18.88
CA PHE A 27 -29.39 -1.71 17.55
C PHE A 27 -30.50 -0.78 17.04
N VAL A 28 -30.31 -0.26 15.82
CA VAL A 28 -31.27 0.57 15.10
C VAL A 28 -31.84 -0.27 13.96
N GLU A 29 -33.13 -0.57 14.01
CA GLU A 29 -33.81 -1.38 13.01
C GLU A 29 -34.35 -0.52 11.88
N ASN A 30 -34.86 0.68 12.21
CA ASN A 30 -35.45 1.56 11.22
C ASN A 30 -34.41 2.21 10.30
N SER A 31 -34.80 2.36 9.03
CA SER A 31 -34.01 3.11 8.05
C SER A 31 -34.16 4.62 8.23
N PHE A 32 -33.22 5.40 7.67
CA PHE A 32 -33.36 6.85 7.61
C PHE A 32 -34.60 7.32 6.83
N TYR A 33 -35.08 6.52 5.88
CA TYR A 33 -36.30 6.82 5.12
C TYR A 33 -37.58 6.62 5.95
N SER A 34 -37.66 5.52 6.70
CA SER A 34 -38.80 5.21 7.58
C SER A 34 -38.83 6.10 8.84
N GLY A 35 -37.70 6.71 9.18
CA GLY A 35 -37.56 7.53 10.38
C GLY A 35 -37.15 6.71 11.60
N LEU A 36 -36.36 7.33 12.48
CA LEU A 36 -35.83 6.70 13.69
C LEU A 36 -36.78 6.91 14.87
N THR A 37 -36.98 5.87 15.68
CA THR A 37 -37.66 6.03 16.98
C THR A 37 -36.81 6.87 17.93
N PRO A 38 -37.38 7.49 18.98
CA PRO A 38 -36.63 8.36 19.89
C PRO A 38 -35.40 7.69 20.53
N THR A 39 -35.51 6.40 20.90
CA THR A 39 -34.39 5.63 21.46
C THR A 39 -33.31 5.32 20.43
N GLU A 40 -33.70 5.00 19.19
CA GLU A 40 -32.78 4.75 18.08
C GLU A 40 -32.03 6.02 17.67
N PHE A 41 -32.74 7.16 17.59
CA PHE A 41 -32.12 8.46 17.31
C PHE A 41 -31.08 8.82 18.37
N PHE A 42 -31.37 8.57 19.65
CA PHE A 42 -30.43 8.82 20.73
C PHE A 42 -29.18 7.94 20.65
N PHE A 43 -29.33 6.63 20.40
CA PHE A 43 -28.17 5.75 20.21
C PHE A 43 -27.38 6.08 18.95
N HIS A 44 -28.05 6.47 17.87
CA HIS A 44 -27.39 6.89 16.62
C HIS A 44 -26.55 8.17 16.83
N THR A 45 -27.08 9.16 17.53
CA THR A 45 -26.36 10.41 17.84
C THR A 45 -25.18 10.19 18.78
N MET A 46 -25.25 9.22 19.71
CA MET A 46 -24.09 8.80 20.52
C MET A 46 -22.92 8.32 19.65
N GLY A 47 -23.19 7.40 18.71
CA GLY A 47 -22.16 6.89 17.80
C GLY A 47 -21.62 7.96 16.85
N GLY A 48 -22.50 8.84 16.35
CA GLY A 48 -22.09 9.96 15.49
C GLY A 48 -21.15 10.94 16.20
N ARG A 49 -21.42 11.26 17.47
CA ARG A 49 -20.57 12.15 18.27
C ARG A 49 -19.18 11.55 18.52
N GLU A 50 -19.09 10.25 18.79
CA GLU A 50 -17.80 9.58 18.98
C GLU A 50 -16.90 9.73 17.75
N GLY A 51 -17.43 9.51 16.54
CA GLY A 51 -16.68 9.70 15.30
C GLY A 51 -16.24 11.15 15.04
N LEU A 52 -17.10 12.13 15.37
CA LEU A 52 -16.75 13.55 15.25
C LEU A 52 -15.62 13.94 16.22
N VAL A 53 -15.70 13.48 17.46
CA VAL A 53 -14.67 13.74 18.48
C VAL A 53 -13.35 13.04 18.09
N ASP A 54 -13.41 11.80 17.64
CA ASP A 54 -12.23 11.04 17.20
C ASP A 54 -11.51 11.73 16.03
N THR A 55 -12.26 12.21 15.04
CA THR A 55 -11.69 12.97 13.92
C THR A 55 -11.00 14.26 14.40
N ALA A 56 -11.63 14.98 15.35
CA ALA A 56 -11.06 16.20 15.92
C ALA A 56 -9.77 15.92 16.71
N VAL A 57 -9.74 14.85 17.52
CA VAL A 57 -8.57 14.48 18.33
C VAL A 57 -7.42 13.97 17.46
N LYS A 58 -7.71 13.11 16.48
CA LYS A 58 -6.69 12.52 15.57
C LYS A 58 -5.92 13.58 14.79
N THR A 59 -6.52 14.73 14.51
CA THR A 59 -5.84 15.82 13.81
C THR A 59 -4.65 16.36 14.60
N ALA A 60 -4.82 16.55 15.91
CA ALA A 60 -3.74 17.04 16.78
C ALA A 60 -2.62 16.00 16.93
N GLU A 61 -2.98 14.72 17.09
CA GLU A 61 -2.01 13.64 17.26
C GLU A 61 -1.18 13.38 16.00
N THR A 62 -1.84 13.26 14.84
CA THR A 62 -1.17 13.02 13.57
C THR A 62 -0.27 14.20 13.17
N GLY A 63 -0.73 15.43 13.35
CA GLY A 63 0.07 16.63 13.09
C GLY A 63 1.28 16.75 13.99
N TYR A 64 1.14 16.46 15.30
CA TYR A 64 2.27 16.51 16.23
C TYR A 64 3.30 15.41 15.93
N MET A 65 2.83 14.20 15.62
CA MET A 65 3.70 13.09 15.20
C MET A 65 4.49 13.47 13.94
N GLN A 66 3.81 13.97 12.90
CA GLN A 66 4.45 14.43 11.68
C GLN A 66 5.50 15.50 11.96
N ARG A 67 5.18 16.52 12.77
CA ARG A 67 6.13 17.61 13.11
C ARG A 67 7.38 17.07 13.78
N ARG A 68 7.25 16.12 14.71
CA ARG A 68 8.40 15.49 15.39
C ARG A 68 9.27 14.74 14.40
N LEU A 69 8.66 13.95 13.51
CA LEU A 69 9.40 13.19 12.49
C LEU A 69 10.11 14.11 11.50
N VAL A 70 9.45 15.17 11.01
CA VAL A 70 10.07 16.16 10.14
C VAL A 70 11.29 16.79 10.80
N LYS A 71 11.16 17.23 12.05
CA LYS A 71 12.29 17.84 12.77
C LYS A 71 13.45 16.90 13.05
N SER A 72 13.20 15.59 13.11
CA SER A 72 14.27 14.59 13.26
C SER A 72 14.94 14.21 11.93
N LEU A 73 14.24 14.36 10.81
CA LEU A 73 14.69 13.87 9.50
C LEU A 73 15.06 14.99 8.52
N GLU A 74 14.81 16.27 8.84
CA GLU A 74 15.05 17.41 7.94
C GLU A 74 16.51 17.60 7.52
N ASP A 75 17.44 17.10 8.34
CA ASP A 75 18.88 17.19 8.09
C ASP A 75 19.43 16.05 7.22
N LEU A 76 18.62 15.04 6.90
CA LEU A 76 19.07 13.89 6.11
C LEU A 76 19.08 14.21 4.62
N CYS A 77 20.22 13.95 3.98
CA CYS A 77 20.40 14.16 2.54
C CYS A 77 21.13 12.98 1.88
N LEU A 78 20.80 12.74 0.61
CA LEU A 78 21.51 11.80 -0.25
C LEU A 78 22.74 12.48 -0.87
N HIS A 79 23.90 11.86 -0.73
CA HIS A 79 25.14 12.34 -1.31
C HIS A 79 25.48 11.61 -2.63
N TYR A 80 26.41 12.20 -3.41
CA TYR A 80 26.83 11.66 -4.71
C TYR A 80 27.42 10.25 -4.67
N ASP A 81 27.85 9.79 -3.50
CA ASP A 81 28.36 8.43 -3.26
C ASP A 81 27.25 7.44 -2.87
N MET A 82 25.97 7.82 -3.05
CA MET A 82 24.78 7.05 -2.71
C MET A 82 24.55 6.82 -1.21
N THR A 83 25.34 7.45 -0.35
CA THR A 83 25.16 7.39 1.11
C THR A 83 24.15 8.44 1.58
N VAL A 84 23.41 8.12 2.64
CA VAL A 84 22.53 9.07 3.33
C VAL A 84 23.24 9.56 4.59
N ARG A 85 23.42 10.87 4.71
CA ARG A 85 24.14 11.47 5.84
C ARG A 85 23.33 12.58 6.49
N ASN A 86 23.64 12.85 7.76
CA ASN A 86 23.12 14.01 8.49
C ASN A 86 23.96 15.27 8.21
N SER A 87 23.54 16.40 8.77
CA SER A 87 24.24 17.70 8.68
C SER A 87 25.64 17.72 9.32
N THR A 88 25.94 16.80 10.24
CA THR A 88 27.26 16.66 10.89
C THR A 88 28.23 15.79 10.07
N GLY A 89 27.72 15.06 9.07
CA GLY A 89 28.50 14.16 8.23
C GLY A 89 28.47 12.69 8.67
N ASP A 90 27.68 12.34 9.69
CA ASP A 90 27.51 10.95 10.11
C ASP A 90 26.67 10.18 9.07
N ILE A 91 27.10 8.96 8.77
CA ILE A 91 26.41 8.08 7.83
C ILE A 91 25.24 7.38 8.54
N VAL A 92 24.03 7.60 8.03
CA VAL A 92 22.79 6.96 8.51
C VAL A 92 22.49 5.70 7.70
N GLN A 93 22.69 5.75 6.38
CA GLN A 93 22.58 4.59 5.49
C GLN A 93 23.74 4.58 4.50
N ILE A 94 24.33 3.41 4.28
CA ILE A 94 25.41 3.22 3.30
C ILE A 94 24.87 3.29 1.87
N ILE A 95 23.68 2.73 1.64
CA ILE A 95 22.94 2.79 0.38
C ILE A 95 21.51 3.17 0.74
N TYR A 96 20.96 4.19 0.10
CA TYR A 96 19.56 4.58 0.29
C TYR A 96 18.63 3.42 -0.02
N GLY A 97 17.75 3.05 0.91
CA GLY A 97 16.77 1.96 0.70
C GLY A 97 17.35 0.54 0.56
N GLY A 98 18.68 0.40 0.48
CA GLY A 98 19.37 -0.86 0.16
C GLY A 98 19.59 -1.07 -1.34
N ASP A 99 18.80 -0.43 -2.20
CA ASP A 99 18.78 -0.57 -3.66
C ASP A 99 19.13 0.74 -4.41
N ALA A 100 19.25 1.86 -3.70
CA ALA A 100 19.45 3.20 -4.24
C ALA A 100 18.32 3.68 -5.17
N LEU A 101 17.11 3.11 -5.04
CA LEU A 101 15.98 3.45 -5.90
C LEU A 101 15.02 4.41 -5.21
N ASP A 102 14.44 5.32 -5.98
CA ASP A 102 13.45 6.29 -5.49
C ASP A 102 12.04 5.67 -5.49
N PRO A 103 11.34 5.65 -4.35
CA PRO A 103 9.95 5.18 -4.27
C PRO A 103 8.98 5.88 -5.22
N THR A 104 9.26 7.13 -5.63
CA THR A 104 8.42 7.88 -6.56
C THR A 104 8.55 7.42 -8.01
N TYR A 105 9.65 6.74 -8.36
CA TYR A 105 9.87 6.15 -9.68
C TYR A 105 9.47 4.67 -9.76
N MET A 106 8.87 4.11 -8.71
CA MET A 106 8.38 2.73 -8.71
C MET A 106 7.11 2.60 -9.55
N GLU A 107 7.14 1.74 -10.57
CA GLU A 107 5.98 1.47 -11.42
C GLU A 107 4.93 0.60 -10.73
N GLY A 108 5.35 -0.27 -9.80
CA GLY A 108 4.47 -1.16 -9.07
C GLY A 108 4.68 -1.11 -7.57
N LYS A 109 4.14 -2.12 -6.87
CA LYS A 109 4.28 -2.21 -5.41
C LYS A 109 5.69 -2.67 -5.06
N ASP A 110 6.51 -1.72 -4.61
CA ASP A 110 7.90 -1.95 -4.21
C ASP A 110 8.76 -2.56 -5.35
N CYS A 111 8.42 -2.24 -6.61
CA CYS A 111 9.15 -2.72 -7.77
C CYS A 111 9.37 -1.60 -8.81
N PRO A 112 10.59 -1.49 -9.37
CA PRO A 112 10.92 -0.41 -10.29
C PRO A 112 10.22 -0.55 -11.64
N VAL A 113 9.97 -1.78 -12.09
CA VAL A 113 9.41 -2.05 -13.41
C VAL A 113 8.30 -3.10 -13.34
N GLU A 114 7.15 -2.78 -13.93
CA GLU A 114 6.09 -3.77 -14.12
C GLU A 114 6.25 -4.49 -15.47
N PHE A 115 6.97 -5.62 -15.47
CA PHE A 115 7.34 -6.33 -16.69
C PHE A 115 6.18 -6.67 -17.63
N LYS A 116 5.01 -7.02 -17.09
CA LYS A 116 3.83 -7.35 -17.91
C LYS A 116 3.35 -6.14 -18.70
N ARG A 117 3.23 -4.99 -18.03
CA ARG A 117 2.81 -3.73 -18.62
C ARG A 117 3.78 -3.28 -19.71
N VAL A 118 5.09 -3.38 -19.43
CA VAL A 118 6.14 -3.04 -20.40
C VAL A 118 6.11 -3.98 -21.60
N LEU A 119 5.96 -5.29 -21.39
CA LEU A 119 5.85 -6.26 -22.47
C LEU A 119 4.64 -6.00 -23.38
N ASP A 120 3.48 -5.73 -22.80
CA ASP A 120 2.27 -5.40 -23.57
C ASP A 120 2.43 -4.08 -24.33
N HIS A 121 3.11 -3.09 -23.75
CA HIS A 121 3.44 -1.84 -24.44
C HIS A 121 4.38 -2.08 -25.64
N VAL A 122 5.43 -2.88 -25.47
CA VAL A 122 6.37 -3.23 -26.54
C VAL A 122 5.66 -3.96 -27.67
N ARG A 123 4.78 -4.93 -27.34
CA ARG A 123 3.96 -5.66 -28.33
C ARG A 123 3.04 -4.76 -29.13
N ALA A 124 2.48 -3.73 -28.50
CA ALA A 124 1.62 -2.77 -29.18
C ALA A 124 2.40 -1.81 -30.09
N LYS A 125 3.59 -1.36 -29.65
CA LYS A 125 4.41 -0.39 -30.38
C LYS A 125 5.15 -1.01 -31.57
N SER A 126 5.63 -2.23 -31.42
CA SER A 126 6.39 -2.95 -32.45
C SER A 126 5.75 -4.31 -32.75
N PRO A 127 4.66 -4.35 -33.53
CA PRO A 127 4.04 -5.59 -33.94
C PRO A 127 4.85 -6.21 -35.09
N TYR A 128 5.89 -6.98 -34.76
CA TYR A 128 6.70 -7.74 -35.72
C TYR A 128 5.91 -8.91 -36.36
N LYS A 129 4.86 -8.60 -37.11
CA LYS A 129 3.92 -9.60 -37.68
C LYS A 129 4.54 -10.51 -38.75
N ASN A 130 5.65 -10.08 -39.34
CA ASN A 130 6.30 -10.78 -40.44
C ASN A 130 7.50 -11.63 -39.98
N GLU A 131 7.80 -11.64 -38.68
CA GLU A 131 8.91 -12.41 -38.10
C GLU A 131 8.39 -13.69 -37.45
N ASP A 132 9.19 -14.75 -37.54
CA ASP A 132 8.89 -16.00 -36.87
C ASP A 132 9.01 -15.84 -35.35
N SER A 133 8.01 -16.34 -34.63
CA SER A 133 8.01 -16.31 -33.17
C SER A 133 9.06 -17.24 -32.60
N LEU A 134 9.85 -16.76 -31.62
CA LEU A 134 10.76 -17.59 -30.85
C LEU A 134 10.01 -18.68 -30.07
N ASP A 135 10.57 -19.88 -30.07
CA ASP A 135 10.12 -20.99 -29.24
C ASP A 135 10.52 -20.80 -27.77
N GLY A 136 9.79 -21.49 -26.86
CA GLY A 136 10.00 -21.39 -25.42
C GLY A 136 11.47 -21.56 -25.00
N PRO A 137 12.18 -22.61 -25.45
CA PRO A 137 13.61 -22.79 -25.17
C PRO A 137 14.49 -21.65 -25.72
N SER A 138 14.31 -21.25 -26.98
CA SER A 138 15.11 -20.17 -27.57
C SER A 138 14.94 -18.82 -26.86
N ILE A 139 13.78 -18.54 -26.28
CA ILE A 139 13.59 -17.33 -25.44
C ILE A 139 14.57 -17.34 -24.26
N VAL A 140 14.75 -18.47 -23.59
CA VAL A 140 15.63 -18.56 -22.41
C VAL A 140 17.10 -18.41 -22.83
N THR A 141 17.50 -19.01 -23.94
CA THR A 141 18.86 -18.89 -24.50
C THR A 141 19.15 -17.44 -24.90
N ALA A 142 18.26 -16.82 -25.69
CA ALA A 142 18.42 -15.44 -26.12
C ALA A 142 18.44 -14.46 -24.93
N THR A 143 17.63 -14.71 -23.90
CA THR A 143 17.66 -13.91 -22.66
C THR A 143 19.02 -13.99 -21.97
N ALA A 144 19.58 -15.19 -21.84
CA ALA A 144 20.87 -15.38 -21.19
C ALA A 144 22.01 -14.73 -21.99
N GLU A 145 22.00 -14.85 -23.31
CA GLU A 145 22.97 -14.21 -24.21
C GLU A 145 22.89 -12.68 -24.16
N LEU A 146 21.67 -12.12 -24.20
CA LEU A 146 21.45 -10.68 -24.11
C LEU A 146 21.88 -10.13 -22.75
N LEU A 147 21.50 -10.77 -21.63
CA LEU A 147 21.90 -10.30 -20.30
C LEU A 147 23.40 -10.44 -20.02
N ALA A 148 24.10 -11.29 -20.77
CA ALA A 148 25.55 -11.43 -20.72
C ALA A 148 26.30 -10.42 -21.62
N SER A 149 25.60 -9.64 -22.43
CA SER A 149 26.23 -8.64 -23.29
C SER A 149 26.72 -7.43 -22.48
N ASP A 150 27.73 -6.74 -23.02
CA ASP A 150 28.32 -5.55 -22.38
C ASP A 150 27.31 -4.40 -22.23
N GLU A 151 26.27 -4.37 -23.06
CA GLU A 151 25.19 -3.37 -23.01
C GLU A 151 24.42 -3.39 -21.67
N TYR A 152 24.34 -4.56 -21.03
CA TYR A 152 23.59 -4.76 -19.78
C TYR A 152 24.50 -5.06 -18.58
N SER A 153 25.80 -4.79 -18.72
CA SER A 153 26.79 -4.95 -17.64
C SER A 153 26.48 -4.09 -16.41
N GLY A 154 25.85 -2.92 -16.59
CA GLY A 154 25.50 -1.99 -15.51
C GLY A 154 24.21 -2.30 -14.74
N LEU A 155 23.46 -3.35 -15.10
CA LEU A 155 22.25 -3.74 -14.37
C LEU A 155 22.60 -4.51 -13.09
N SER A 156 21.81 -4.34 -12.03
CA SER A 156 21.95 -5.12 -10.80
C SER A 156 21.65 -6.60 -11.03
N ASP A 157 22.35 -7.48 -10.30
CA ASP A 157 22.13 -8.93 -10.39
C ASP A 157 20.71 -9.32 -9.96
N GLU A 158 20.13 -8.59 -9.01
CA GLU A 158 18.75 -8.76 -8.58
C GLU A 158 17.78 -8.51 -9.74
N PHE A 159 17.93 -7.38 -10.45
CA PHE A 159 17.08 -7.07 -11.60
C PHE A 159 17.24 -8.08 -12.75
N LYS A 160 18.48 -8.51 -13.03
CA LYS A 160 18.75 -9.59 -14.01
C LYS A 160 18.05 -10.89 -13.61
N GLY A 161 18.07 -11.22 -12.32
CA GLY A 161 17.38 -12.37 -11.75
C GLY A 161 15.87 -12.30 -11.93
N GLU A 162 15.26 -11.18 -11.55
CA GLU A 162 13.81 -10.95 -11.69
C GLU A 162 13.34 -11.04 -13.14
N LEU A 163 14.06 -10.38 -14.07
CA LEU A 163 13.75 -10.41 -15.49
C LEU A 163 13.88 -11.83 -16.06
N THR A 164 14.91 -12.57 -15.64
CA THR A 164 15.09 -13.98 -16.03
C THR A 164 13.94 -14.85 -15.54
N VAL A 165 13.47 -14.66 -14.30
CA VAL A 165 12.32 -15.39 -13.75
C VAL A 165 11.05 -15.08 -14.54
N PHE A 166 10.82 -13.80 -14.86
CA PHE A 166 9.67 -13.36 -15.66
C PHE A 166 9.67 -14.01 -17.06
N LEU A 167 10.80 -13.95 -17.79
CA LEU A 167 10.92 -14.49 -19.13
C LEU A 167 10.86 -16.02 -19.16
N LYS A 168 11.43 -16.71 -18.16
CA LYS A 168 11.23 -18.16 -17.97
C LYS A 168 9.76 -18.51 -17.72
N GLY A 169 9.03 -17.69 -16.97
CA GLY A 169 7.59 -17.84 -16.77
C GLY A 169 6.78 -17.70 -18.07
N MET A 170 7.21 -16.81 -18.97
CA MET A 170 6.61 -16.64 -20.31
C MET A 170 6.92 -17.80 -21.25
N SER A 171 8.17 -18.28 -21.27
CA SER A 171 8.60 -19.45 -22.05
C SER A 171 7.70 -20.67 -21.79
N ARG A 172 7.41 -20.98 -20.52
CA ARG A 172 6.52 -22.09 -20.13
C ARG A 172 5.09 -21.96 -20.67
N LYS A 173 4.61 -20.74 -20.93
CA LYS A 173 3.27 -20.51 -21.48
C LYS A 173 3.20 -20.73 -22.99
N ILE A 174 4.32 -20.63 -23.70
CA ILE A 174 4.42 -20.76 -25.16
C ILE A 174 4.64 -22.22 -25.57
N THR A 175 5.27 -23.05 -24.72
CA THR A 175 5.51 -24.48 -24.98
C THR A 175 4.27 -25.37 -24.78
N ARG A 176 3.07 -24.79 -24.69
CA ARG A 176 1.79 -25.51 -24.52
C ARG A 176 0.90 -25.27 -25.73
#